data_AF-A0A2D3TD85-F1
#
_entry.id   AF-A0A2D3TD85-F1
#
_cell.length_a   1.000
_cell.length_b   1.000
_cell.length_c   1.000
_cell.angle_alpha   90.00
_cell.angle_beta   90.00
_cell.angle_gamma   90.00
#
_symmetry.space_group_name_H-M   'P 1'
#
loop_
_entity.id
_entity.type
_entity.pdbx_description
1 polymer ?
#
loop_
_entity_poly.entity_id
_entity_poly.type
_entity_poly.pdbx_seq_one_letter_code
_entity_poly.pdbx_strand_id
1 'polypeptide(L)'
;MGRGGPQYSESVRTVTDTILRGDSQNYSPPNWAQQDVFSGGYTNNITVENTGNQSIFGGTAENTVIKDNGIATLKNQGIFKDGKVYKGGFFIAQSGTVDNINVYENGRFDISGNDDGVIVEEGKSLMVPQGYLWGKHE
;
A
#
# COMPACT_ATOMS: atom_id res chain seq x y z
N MET A 1 21.35 27.94 34.25
CA MET A 1 21.82 26.97 33.24
C MET A 1 20.94 25.74 33.31
N GLY A 2 19.92 25.64 32.47
CA GLY A 2 19.16 24.42 32.26
C GLY A 2 19.14 24.17 30.77
N ARG A 3 20.06 23.34 30.27
CA ARG A 3 20.11 22.97 28.85
C ARG A 3 18.86 22.15 28.56
N GLY A 4 17.93 22.73 27.81
CA GLY A 4 16.87 21.98 27.16
C GLY A 4 17.53 20.89 26.33
N GLY A 5 17.38 19.64 26.77
CA GLY A 5 17.74 18.50 25.95
C GLY A 5 16.95 18.59 24.64
N PRO A 6 17.54 18.17 23.51
CA PRO A 6 16.78 18.08 22.27
C PRO A 6 15.57 17.20 22.53
N GLN A 7 14.37 17.79 22.41
CA GLN A 7 13.12 17.05 22.30
C GLN A 7 13.30 16.12 21.10
N TYR A 8 13.25 14.81 21.33
CA TYR A 8 13.25 13.84 20.25
C TYR A 8 12.04 14.15 19.37
N SER A 9 12.34 14.62 18.16
CA SER A 9 11.42 14.88 17.06
C SER A 9 10.28 13.88 17.04
N GLU A 10 9.04 14.39 16.93
CA GLU A 10 7.83 13.59 16.70
C GLU A 10 8.16 12.53 15.65
N SER A 11 8.10 11.25 16.04
CA SER A 11 8.04 10.20 15.05
C SER A 11 6.81 10.53 14.21
N VAL A 12 6.98 10.79 12.92
CA VAL A 12 5.85 11.01 12.01
C VAL A 12 5.06 9.71 11.99
N ARG A 13 4.11 9.57 12.92
CA ARG A 13 3.23 8.41 13.05
C ARG A 13 2.19 8.39 11.94
N THR A 14 2.04 9.51 11.25
CA THR A 14 1.00 9.76 10.26
C THR A 14 1.58 10.48 9.06
N VAL A 15 1.48 9.89 7.88
CA VAL A 15 1.78 10.56 6.61
C VAL A 15 0.49 10.66 5.81
N THR A 16 0.12 11.86 5.37
CA THR A 16 -1.08 12.07 4.57
C THR A 16 -0.77 12.76 3.25
N ASP A 17 -1.68 12.67 2.29
CA ASP A 17 -1.72 13.51 1.08
C ASP A 17 -0.41 13.51 0.28
N THR A 18 0.22 12.35 0.20
CA THR A 18 1.56 12.19 -0.40
C THR A 18 1.48 11.43 -1.71
N ILE A 19 2.26 11.86 -2.69
CA ILE A 19 2.44 11.14 -3.95
C ILE A 19 3.81 10.46 -3.96
N LEU A 20 3.82 9.12 -3.98
CA LEU A 20 5.00 8.31 -4.23
C LEU A 20 5.13 8.11 -5.74
N ARG A 21 5.89 9.01 -6.36
CA ARG A 21 6.18 8.98 -7.79
C ARG A 21 7.66 8.65 -8.01
N GLY A 22 7.96 7.49 -8.54
CA GLY A 22 9.31 7.20 -9.04
C GLY A 22 9.63 8.06 -10.25
N ASP A 23 10.92 8.29 -10.52
CA ASP A 23 11.35 8.95 -11.75
C ASP A 23 11.69 7.86 -12.78
N SER A 24 10.90 7.80 -13.86
CA SER A 24 11.08 6.78 -14.89
C SER A 24 12.05 7.24 -16.01
N GLN A 25 12.98 8.14 -15.70
CA GLN A 25 13.78 8.88 -16.69
C GLN A 25 15.19 8.31 -16.92
N ASN A 26 15.33 6.98 -16.96
CA ASN A 26 16.56 6.26 -17.37
C ASN A 26 17.72 6.19 -16.37
N TYR A 27 17.47 6.20 -15.06
CA TYR A 27 18.52 5.83 -14.10
C TYR A 27 18.25 4.44 -13.54
N SER A 28 19.28 3.59 -13.57
CA SER A 28 19.31 2.29 -12.89
C SER A 28 18.74 2.40 -11.46
N PRO A 29 18.17 1.32 -10.90
CA PRO A 29 17.69 1.30 -9.52
C PRO A 29 18.67 1.98 -8.55
N PRO A 30 18.18 2.79 -7.58
CA PRO A 30 16.82 2.85 -7.08
C PRO A 30 16.16 4.25 -7.22
N ASN A 31 15.57 4.58 -8.37
CA ASN A 31 14.78 5.82 -8.50
C ASN A 31 13.29 5.60 -8.22
N TRP A 32 12.97 4.78 -7.22
CA TRP A 32 11.62 4.55 -6.72
C TRP A 32 11.35 5.44 -5.51
N ALA A 33 10.26 6.20 -5.53
CA ALA A 33 9.74 6.80 -4.31
C ALA A 33 9.23 5.66 -3.42
N GLN A 34 9.83 5.51 -2.23
CA GLN A 34 9.48 4.47 -1.27
C GLN A 34 8.82 5.02 -0.02
N GLN A 35 7.81 4.31 0.47
CA GLN A 35 7.28 4.48 1.82
C GLN A 35 7.14 3.13 2.52
N ASP A 36 7.82 2.98 3.65
CA ASP A 36 7.63 1.85 4.56
C ASP A 36 6.74 2.26 5.74
N VAL A 37 5.61 1.58 5.92
CA VAL A 37 4.65 1.83 6.98
C VAL A 37 4.74 0.71 8.02
N PHE A 38 5.60 0.89 9.03
CA PHE A 38 5.80 -0.08 10.10
C PHE A 38 4.66 -0.08 11.12
N SER A 39 4.65 -1.07 12.00
CA SER A 39 3.67 -1.17 13.10
C SER A 39 3.57 0.13 13.91
N GLY A 40 2.34 0.57 14.16
CA GLY A 40 2.04 1.86 14.80
C GLY A 40 2.14 3.08 13.87
N GLY A 41 2.63 2.89 12.64
CA GLY A 41 2.59 3.88 11.57
C GLY A 41 1.25 3.85 10.84
N TYR A 42 0.81 5.03 10.43
CA TYR A 42 -0.45 5.27 9.73
C TYR A 42 -0.20 6.12 8.49
N THR A 43 -0.88 5.80 7.40
CA THR A 43 -0.87 6.63 6.18
C THR A 43 -2.27 6.81 5.63
N ASN A 44 -2.56 7.98 5.07
CA ASN A 44 -3.86 8.29 4.51
C ASN A 44 -3.73 9.05 3.19
N ASN A 45 -4.58 8.76 2.22
CA ASN A 45 -4.63 9.49 0.95
C ASN A 45 -3.27 9.51 0.22
N ILE A 46 -2.65 8.34 0.09
CA ILE A 46 -1.38 8.17 -0.61
C ILE A 46 -1.65 7.81 -2.07
N THR A 47 -1.01 8.50 -3.01
CA THR A 47 -1.00 8.08 -4.43
C THR A 47 0.32 7.41 -4.76
N VAL A 48 0.28 6.17 -5.26
CA VAL A 48 1.45 5.41 -5.69
C VAL A 48 1.41 5.27 -7.21
N GLU A 49 2.40 5.84 -7.88
CA GLU A 49 2.45 5.90 -9.35
C GLU A 49 3.88 5.92 -9.88
N ASN A 50 4.03 5.64 -11.18
CA ASN A 50 5.29 5.70 -11.92
C ASN A 50 6.45 5.03 -11.17
N THR A 51 6.36 3.71 -10.94
CA THR A 51 7.35 2.90 -10.17
C THR A 51 7.52 3.28 -8.69
N GLY A 52 6.67 4.16 -8.15
CA GLY A 52 6.55 4.36 -6.71
C GLY A 52 6.14 3.07 -5.99
N ASN A 53 6.56 2.92 -4.74
CA ASN A 53 6.29 1.75 -3.93
C ASN A 53 5.90 2.10 -2.49
N GLN A 54 4.84 1.46 -2.02
CA GLN A 54 4.39 1.53 -0.63
C GLN A 54 4.42 0.12 -0.03
N SER A 55 5.21 -0.09 1.01
CA SER A 55 5.24 -1.36 1.76
C SER A 55 4.66 -1.18 3.15
N ILE A 56 3.55 -1.84 3.45
CA ILE A 56 2.87 -1.79 4.75
C ILE A 56 3.30 -3.00 5.59
N PHE A 57 4.14 -2.77 6.60
CA PHE A 57 4.71 -3.78 7.48
C PHE A 57 4.06 -3.74 8.88
N GLY A 58 2.85 -4.24 9.00
CA GLY A 58 2.08 -4.22 10.27
C GLY A 58 1.53 -2.84 10.65
N GLY A 59 1.75 -1.83 9.81
CA GLY A 59 1.12 -0.51 9.93
C GLY A 59 -0.28 -0.47 9.29
N THR A 60 -0.86 0.73 9.21
CA THR A 60 -2.17 0.97 8.59
C THR A 60 -2.05 1.94 7.42
N ALA A 61 -2.62 1.60 6.27
CA ALA A 61 -2.75 2.49 5.13
C ALA A 61 -4.22 2.59 4.70
N GLU A 62 -4.71 3.81 4.56
CA GLU A 62 -6.10 4.09 4.17
C GLU A 62 -6.15 4.98 2.94
N ASN A 63 -7.13 4.75 2.07
CA ASN A 63 -7.36 5.56 0.87
C ASN A 63 -6.16 5.62 -0.08
N THR A 64 -5.35 4.56 -0.13
CA THR A 64 -4.24 4.49 -1.10
C THR A 64 -4.79 4.29 -2.51
N VAL A 65 -4.31 5.12 -3.45
CA VAL A 65 -4.57 5.00 -4.89
C VAL A 65 -3.33 4.47 -5.59
N ILE A 66 -3.46 3.38 -6.35
CA ILE A 66 -2.34 2.71 -7.03
C ILE A 66 -2.61 2.69 -8.53
N LYS A 67 -1.70 3.24 -9.33
CA LYS A 67 -1.87 3.36 -10.80
C LYS A 67 -0.52 3.48 -11.51
N ASP A 68 -0.51 3.44 -12.83
CA ASP A 68 0.66 3.81 -13.66
C ASP A 68 1.99 3.12 -13.24
N ASN A 69 1.98 1.80 -13.07
CA ASN A 69 3.10 0.97 -12.57
C ASN A 69 3.50 1.21 -11.11
N GLY A 70 2.67 1.91 -10.33
CA GLY A 70 2.78 1.97 -8.88
C GLY A 70 2.47 0.61 -8.24
N ILE A 71 3.17 0.31 -7.14
CA ILE A 71 3.05 -0.96 -6.44
C ILE A 71 2.81 -0.71 -4.95
N ALA A 72 1.81 -1.36 -4.36
CA ALA A 72 1.72 -1.43 -2.91
C ALA A 72 1.68 -2.88 -2.44
N THR A 73 2.34 -3.16 -1.33
CA THR A 73 2.43 -4.51 -0.75
C THR A 73 2.07 -4.52 0.72
N LEU A 74 1.09 -5.34 1.09
CA LEU A 74 0.64 -5.55 2.47
C LEU A 74 1.35 -6.76 3.11
N LYS A 75 1.97 -6.56 4.27
CA LYS A 75 2.80 -7.55 4.96
C LYS A 75 2.62 -7.48 6.48
N ASN A 76 3.07 -8.54 7.16
CA ASN A 76 3.23 -8.62 8.61
C ASN A 76 1.97 -8.18 9.39
N GLN A 77 0.81 -8.74 9.03
CA GLN A 77 -0.47 -8.41 9.67
C GLN A 77 -0.84 -6.91 9.59
N GLY A 78 -0.39 -6.21 8.55
CA GLY A 78 -0.78 -4.82 8.30
C GLY A 78 -2.26 -4.69 7.95
N ILE A 79 -2.74 -3.46 7.89
CA ILE A 79 -4.13 -3.15 7.53
C ILE A 79 -4.13 -2.21 6.33
N PHE A 80 -4.86 -2.58 5.28
CA PHE A 80 -5.05 -1.77 4.08
C PHE A 80 -6.54 -1.53 3.85
N LYS A 81 -6.99 -0.27 3.88
CA LYS A 81 -8.42 0.08 3.79
C LYS A 81 -8.74 1.06 2.67
N ASP A 82 -9.94 0.92 2.12
CA ASP A 82 -10.54 1.85 1.16
C ASP A 82 -9.64 2.11 -0.07
N GLY A 83 -8.83 1.12 -0.41
CA GLY A 83 -7.82 1.24 -1.46
C GLY A 83 -8.43 1.17 -2.85
N LYS A 84 -7.79 1.84 -3.81
CA LYS A 84 -8.20 1.85 -5.22
C LYS A 84 -7.02 1.48 -6.10
N VAL A 85 -7.21 0.47 -6.94
CA VAL A 85 -6.21 0.06 -7.92
C VAL A 85 -6.74 0.35 -9.31
N TYR A 86 -6.05 1.21 -10.07
CA TYR A 86 -6.40 1.56 -11.44
C TYR A 86 -5.44 0.90 -12.43
N LYS A 87 -5.65 1.17 -13.72
CA LYS A 87 -4.81 0.69 -14.83
C LYS A 87 -3.31 0.83 -14.52
N GLY A 88 -2.58 -0.27 -14.74
CA GLY A 88 -1.14 -0.34 -14.52
C GLY A 88 -0.71 -0.40 -13.04
N GLY A 89 -1.61 -0.12 -12.10
CA GLY A 89 -1.36 -0.29 -10.67
C GLY A 89 -1.37 -1.76 -10.27
N PHE A 90 -0.58 -2.08 -9.24
CA PHE A 90 -0.54 -3.43 -8.70
C PHE A 90 -0.53 -3.43 -7.17
N PHE A 91 -1.57 -4.01 -6.58
CA PHE A 91 -1.62 -4.30 -5.15
C PHE A 91 -1.36 -5.79 -4.89
N ILE A 92 -0.48 -6.07 -3.93
CA ILE A 92 -0.11 -7.42 -3.52
C ILE A 92 -0.38 -7.57 -2.01
N ALA A 93 -1.26 -8.50 -1.64
CA ALA A 93 -1.48 -8.87 -0.25
C ALA A 93 -0.71 -10.14 0.09
N GLN A 94 0.28 -10.03 1.00
CA GLN A 94 1.05 -11.19 1.47
C GLN A 94 0.61 -11.66 2.87
N SER A 95 0.08 -10.75 3.71
CA SER A 95 -0.44 -11.03 5.06
C SER A 95 -1.15 -9.78 5.61
N GLY A 96 -2.24 -9.94 6.37
CA GLY A 96 -2.97 -8.84 7.04
C GLY A 96 -4.31 -8.49 6.39
N THR A 97 -5.07 -7.58 6.98
CA THR A 97 -6.44 -7.29 6.57
C THR A 97 -6.51 -6.32 5.38
N VAL A 98 -7.28 -6.70 4.36
CA VAL A 98 -7.66 -5.85 3.23
C VAL A 98 -9.16 -5.55 3.32
N ASP A 99 -9.50 -4.30 3.58
CA ASP A 99 -10.88 -3.86 3.81
C ASP A 99 -11.29 -2.89 2.69
N ASN A 100 -12.40 -3.19 2.00
CA ASN A 100 -12.97 -2.36 0.94
C ASN A 100 -12.00 -1.94 -0.18
N ILE A 101 -11.31 -2.92 -0.79
CA ILE A 101 -10.49 -2.65 -1.97
C ILE A 101 -11.33 -2.64 -3.25
N ASN A 102 -11.09 -1.66 -4.12
CA ASN A 102 -11.74 -1.56 -5.43
C ASN A 102 -10.70 -1.59 -6.55
N VAL A 103 -10.92 -2.43 -7.57
CA VAL A 103 -10.00 -2.60 -8.71
C VAL A 103 -10.70 -2.19 -10.00
N TYR A 104 -10.12 -1.22 -10.70
CA TYR A 104 -10.66 -0.57 -11.89
C TYR A 104 -9.72 -0.75 -13.10
N GLU A 105 -10.26 -0.69 -14.32
CA GLU A 105 -9.51 -0.47 -15.56
C GLU A 105 -8.30 -1.42 -15.81
N ASN A 106 -8.43 -2.70 -15.45
CA ASN A 106 -7.33 -3.69 -15.47
C ASN A 106 -6.17 -3.38 -14.51
N GLY A 107 -6.45 -2.67 -13.41
CA GLY A 107 -5.61 -2.73 -12.22
C GLY A 107 -5.48 -4.17 -11.74
N ARG A 108 -4.39 -4.47 -11.02
CA ARG A 108 -4.11 -5.82 -10.55
C ARG A 108 -4.18 -5.90 -9.04
N PHE A 109 -4.86 -6.91 -8.56
CA PHE A 109 -4.85 -7.34 -7.17
C PHE A 109 -4.42 -8.80 -7.13
N ASP A 110 -3.45 -9.11 -6.30
CA ASP A 110 -2.90 -10.45 -6.12
C ASP A 110 -2.74 -10.79 -4.64
N ILE A 111 -3.01 -12.05 -4.32
CA ILE A 111 -2.79 -12.65 -3.01
C ILE A 111 -1.75 -13.74 -3.23
N SER A 112 -0.47 -13.41 -3.00
CA SER A 112 0.66 -14.28 -3.38
C SER A 112 1.62 -14.63 -2.24
N GLY A 113 1.28 -14.30 -1.00
CA GLY A 113 2.08 -14.67 0.19
C GLY A 113 1.62 -15.95 0.89
N ASN A 114 2.30 -16.28 2.00
CA ASN A 114 1.77 -17.20 3.01
C ASN A 114 0.65 -16.46 3.76
N ASP A 115 -0.55 -16.56 3.21
CA ASP A 115 -1.73 -15.73 3.40
C ASP A 115 -2.50 -16.00 4.71
N ASP A 116 -1.79 -16.36 5.79
CA ASP A 116 -2.39 -16.81 7.07
C ASP A 116 -3.29 -15.77 7.76
N GLY A 117 -3.22 -14.50 7.34
CA GLY A 117 -3.98 -13.41 7.94
C GLY A 117 -4.66 -12.48 6.94
N VAL A 118 -4.80 -12.89 5.67
CA VAL A 118 -5.49 -12.06 4.67
C VAL A 118 -7.00 -12.28 4.71
N ILE A 119 -7.72 -11.23 5.09
CA ILE A 119 -9.18 -11.14 5.02
C ILE A 119 -9.48 -10.05 3.99
N VAL A 120 -10.33 -10.36 3.00
CA VAL A 120 -10.76 -9.40 1.97
C VAL A 120 -12.25 -9.16 2.11
N GLU A 121 -12.65 -7.96 2.54
CA GLU A 121 -14.06 -7.57 2.63
C GLU A 121 -14.57 -7.01 1.27
N GLU A 122 -15.76 -7.43 0.84
CA GLU A 122 -16.26 -7.17 -0.53
C GLU A 122 -16.46 -5.67 -0.86
N GLY A 123 -15.73 -5.18 -1.87
CA GLY A 123 -15.97 -3.94 -2.61
C GLY A 123 -16.32 -4.22 -4.07
N LYS A 124 -17.10 -3.35 -4.73
CA LYS A 124 -17.75 -3.62 -6.04
C LYS A 124 -16.77 -4.08 -7.14
N SER A 125 -16.83 -5.37 -7.45
CA SER A 125 -16.60 -6.05 -8.74
C SER A 125 -15.20 -5.99 -9.37
N LEU A 126 -14.53 -7.14 -9.30
CA LEU A 126 -13.39 -7.53 -10.11
C LEU A 126 -13.71 -7.57 -11.62
N MET A 127 -12.82 -6.98 -12.42
CA MET A 127 -12.51 -7.52 -13.74
C MET A 127 -11.19 -8.28 -13.61
N VAL A 128 -11.23 -9.59 -13.85
CA VAL A 128 -10.06 -10.48 -13.76
C VAL A 128 -9.51 -10.80 -15.14
N PRO A 129 -8.51 -10.08 -15.65
CA PRO A 129 -7.53 -10.69 -16.54
C PRO A 129 -6.40 -11.22 -15.64
N GLN A 130 -6.55 -12.48 -15.18
CA GLN A 130 -5.51 -13.34 -14.57
C GLN A 130 -5.23 -13.30 -13.04
N GLY A 131 -6.01 -12.63 -12.18
CA GLY A 131 -5.84 -12.69 -10.72
C GLY A 131 -6.71 -13.75 -10.03
N TYR A 132 -6.11 -14.77 -9.39
CA TYR A 132 -6.85 -15.76 -8.60
C TYR A 132 -7.34 -15.13 -7.29
N LEU A 133 -8.66 -15.12 -7.08
CA LEU A 133 -9.24 -14.82 -5.77
C LEU A 133 -9.22 -16.09 -4.91
N TRP A 134 -8.27 -16.18 -3.99
CA TRP A 134 -8.39 -17.05 -2.82
C TRP A 134 -8.22 -16.18 -1.57
N GLY A 135 -9.34 -15.64 -1.09
CA GLY A 135 -9.47 -15.18 0.28
C GLY A 135 -10.51 -16.04 0.98
N LYS A 136 -10.37 -16.27 2.29
CA LYS A 136 -11.49 -16.82 3.06
C LYS A 136 -12.57 -15.74 3.13
N HIS A 137 -13.68 -16.00 2.45
CA HIS A 137 -14.93 -15.26 2.66
C HIS A 137 -15.51 -15.75 4.00
N GLU A 138 -15.59 -14.87 4.99
CA GLU A 138 -16.43 -15.07 6.19
C GLU A 138 -17.70 -14.21 6.07
#